data_AF-A0A966XIN0-F1
#
_entry.id   AF-A0A966XIN0-F1
#
_cell.length_a   1.000
_cell.length_b   1.000
_cell.length_c   1.000
_cell.angle_alpha   90.00
_cell.angle_beta   90.00
_cell.angle_gamma   90.00
#
_symmetry.space_group_name_H-M   'P 1'
#
loop_
_entity.id
_entity.type
_entity.pdbx_description
1 polymer ?
#
loop_
_entity_poly.entity_id
_entity_poly.type
_entity_poly.pdbx_seq_one_letter_code
_entity_poly.pdbx_strand_id
1 'polypeptide(L)'
;MSVYVPEQFSADESAILRRYFTNLDLPVFALVNLPEVVKGALFARYSRTAKSLRRLFLDEFVGDLDLSGDETVDATIGVDRAEELYERIFVEYGDDSVAQLGGVHLACEQASNVLTKILEWGRLMSYLEQSTRYISYDARLGGRYRYYRDPEILSGPFGTRYVGDMDRMFDTYSELVGLVTDHVRATVPRADTDTDFVYRQATRAKALDAVRGVLPAACLSNVGIYGTGQGYEALLLRMRAHPLPEARAYADMMLVELRKVIP
;
A
#
# COMPACT_ATOMS: atom_id res chain seq x y z
N MET A 1 37.20 2.74 25.43
CA MET A 1 37.43 2.06 24.14
C MET A 1 36.10 1.97 23.43
N SER A 2 36.02 2.44 22.19
CA SER A 2 34.86 2.14 21.34
C SER A 2 34.90 0.63 21.03
N VAL A 3 33.77 -0.06 21.22
CA VAL A 3 33.62 -1.48 20.87
C VAL A 3 33.65 -1.69 19.35
N TYR A 4 33.42 -0.62 18.57
CA TYR A 4 33.30 -0.64 17.12
C TYR A 4 34.39 0.19 16.45
N VAL A 5 34.89 -0.28 15.31
CA VAL A 5 35.91 0.42 14.51
C VAL A 5 35.19 1.22 13.42
N PRO A 6 35.20 2.56 13.47
CA PRO A 6 34.62 3.38 12.40
C PRO A 6 35.53 3.37 11.18
N GLU A 7 34.92 3.24 10.00
CA GLU A 7 35.63 3.45 8.73
C GLU A 7 35.92 4.95 8.54
N GLN A 8 37.10 5.26 8.01
CA GLN A 8 37.50 6.64 7.72
C GLN A 8 37.12 7.00 6.28
N PHE A 9 36.51 8.17 6.12
CA PHE A 9 36.14 8.74 4.84
C PHE A 9 36.77 10.12 4.68
N SER A 10 37.15 10.48 3.47
CA SER A 10 37.56 11.84 3.12
C SER A 10 36.41 12.83 3.30
N ALA A 11 36.73 14.14 3.26
CA ALA A 11 35.72 15.19 3.38
C ALA A 11 34.65 15.09 2.27
N ASP A 12 35.09 14.81 1.03
CA ASP A 12 34.23 14.70 -0.14
C ASP A 12 33.34 13.45 -0.08
N GLU A 13 33.91 12.30 0.26
CA GLU A 13 33.14 11.07 0.49
C GLU A 13 32.11 11.26 1.60
N SER A 14 32.50 11.91 2.71
CA SER A 14 31.60 12.20 3.81
C SER A 14 30.47 13.15 3.40
N ALA A 15 30.72 14.11 2.50
CA ALA A 15 29.69 15.02 2.00
C ALA A 15 28.63 14.27 1.18
N ILE A 16 29.04 13.30 0.35
CA ILE A 16 28.13 12.43 -0.41
C ILE A 16 27.35 11.52 0.55
N LEU A 17 28.04 10.80 1.44
CA LEU A 17 27.42 9.82 2.32
C LEU A 17 26.39 10.42 3.29
N ARG A 18 26.61 11.66 3.78
CA ARG A 18 25.63 12.34 4.67
C ARG A 18 24.26 12.53 4.05
N ARG A 19 24.14 12.48 2.73
CA ARG A 19 22.86 12.59 2.02
C ARG A 19 22.04 11.31 2.09
N TYR A 20 22.69 10.17 2.24
CA TYR A 20 22.09 8.84 2.08
C TYR A 20 22.17 7.94 3.31
N PHE A 21 22.93 8.32 4.33
CA PHE A 21 23.15 7.51 5.53
C PHE A 21 22.90 8.36 6.79
N THR A 22 22.14 7.83 7.75
CA THR A 22 21.77 8.58 8.97
C THR A 22 22.95 8.89 9.91
N ASN A 23 24.05 8.14 9.81
CA ASN A 23 25.33 8.43 10.46
C ASN A 23 26.47 7.76 9.68
N LEU A 24 27.72 8.15 9.96
CA LEU A 24 28.91 7.65 9.27
C LEU A 24 29.86 6.85 10.16
N ASP A 25 29.72 6.95 11.47
CA ASP A 25 30.70 6.53 12.46
C ASP A 25 30.17 5.46 13.43
N LEU A 26 28.88 5.13 13.37
CA LEU A 26 28.29 4.03 14.14
C LEU A 26 28.07 2.79 13.25
N PRO A 27 28.10 1.57 13.85
CA PRO A 27 27.88 0.32 13.12
C PRO A 27 26.41 0.12 12.70
N VAL A 28 25.48 0.88 13.27
CA VAL A 28 24.04 0.81 12.97
C VAL A 28 23.60 2.14 12.38
N PHE A 29 23.02 2.09 11.20
CA PHE A 29 22.59 3.26 10.43
C PHE A 29 21.47 2.85 9.48
N ALA A 30 20.73 3.83 8.97
CA ALA A 30 19.68 3.63 7.97
C ALA A 30 20.06 4.31 6.65
N LEU A 31 19.58 3.74 5.55
CA LEU A 31 19.60 4.38 4.24
C LEU A 31 18.44 5.36 4.15
N VAL A 32 18.73 6.57 3.68
CA VAL A 32 17.74 7.63 3.42
C VAL A 32 17.94 8.16 2.00
N ASN A 33 16.92 8.80 1.45
CA ASN A 33 17.00 9.51 0.17
C ASN A 33 17.52 8.69 -1.04
N LEU A 34 17.37 7.37 -1.00
CA LEU A 34 17.73 6.44 -2.07
C LEU A 34 16.45 5.76 -2.60
N PRO A 35 16.36 5.49 -3.92
CA PRO A 35 15.29 4.67 -4.47
C PRO A 35 15.30 3.25 -3.89
N GLU A 36 14.12 2.64 -3.72
CA GLU A 36 13.98 1.28 -3.16
C GLU A 36 14.75 0.23 -3.97
N VAL A 37 14.74 0.35 -5.30
CA VAL A 37 15.50 -0.53 -6.21
C VAL A 37 17.01 -0.48 -5.89
N VAL A 38 17.55 0.72 -5.58
CA VAL A 38 18.96 0.91 -5.20
C VAL A 38 19.25 0.30 -3.85
N LYS A 39 18.37 0.49 -2.87
CA LYS A 39 18.53 -0.11 -1.54
C LYS A 39 18.60 -1.63 -1.65
N GLY A 40 17.66 -2.25 -2.39
CA GLY A 40 17.67 -3.69 -2.63
C GLY A 40 18.95 -4.17 -3.33
N ALA A 41 19.35 -3.47 -4.39
CA ALA A 41 20.57 -3.75 -5.14
C ALA A 41 21.84 -3.67 -4.27
N LEU A 42 21.95 -2.61 -3.47
CA LEU A 42 23.08 -2.37 -2.59
C LEU A 42 23.20 -3.45 -1.51
N PHE A 43 22.09 -3.85 -0.89
CA PHE A 43 22.07 -4.92 0.11
C PHE A 43 22.34 -6.30 -0.50
N ALA A 44 21.87 -6.57 -1.72
CA ALA A 44 22.20 -7.79 -2.45
C ALA A 44 23.72 -7.90 -2.67
N ARG A 45 24.37 -6.83 -3.14
CA ARG A 45 25.83 -6.77 -3.31
C ARG A 45 26.58 -6.80 -1.97
N TYR A 46 26.04 -6.15 -0.94
CA TYR A 46 26.62 -6.15 0.41
C TYR A 46 26.74 -7.55 1.00
N SER A 47 25.77 -8.42 0.72
CA SER A 47 25.79 -9.80 1.22
C SER A 47 26.96 -10.65 0.68
N ARG A 48 27.68 -10.18 -0.36
CA ARG A 48 28.72 -10.94 -1.08
C ARG A 48 30.06 -10.21 -1.20
N THR A 49 30.29 -9.16 -0.41
CA THR A 49 31.54 -8.40 -0.39
C THR A 49 32.09 -8.26 1.02
N ALA A 50 33.41 -8.06 1.15
CA ALA A 50 34.06 -7.74 2.42
C ALA A 50 34.03 -6.23 2.74
N LYS A 51 33.57 -5.39 1.79
CA LYS A 51 33.45 -3.94 1.98
C LYS A 51 32.31 -3.61 2.95
N SER A 52 32.42 -2.48 3.65
CA SER A 52 31.26 -1.91 4.35
C SER A 52 30.19 -1.43 3.34
N LEU A 53 28.94 -1.29 3.79
CA LEU A 53 27.86 -0.79 2.93
C LEU A 53 28.16 0.61 2.35
N ARG A 54 28.79 1.49 3.15
CA ARG A 54 29.14 2.86 2.74
C ARG A 54 30.25 2.87 1.69
N ARG A 55 31.28 2.02 1.87
CA ARG A 55 32.36 1.87 0.89
C ARG A 55 31.86 1.27 -0.42
N LEU A 56 31.05 0.22 -0.33
CA LEU A 56 30.39 -0.39 -1.48
C LEU A 56 29.57 0.64 -2.27
N PHE A 57 28.79 1.46 -1.57
CA PHE A 57 28.00 2.51 -2.19
C PHE A 57 28.86 3.52 -2.96
N LEU A 58 29.92 4.04 -2.33
CA LEU A 58 30.85 4.97 -2.97
C LEU A 58 31.52 4.37 -4.22
N ASP A 59 31.97 3.12 -4.12
CA ASP A 59 32.75 2.48 -5.17
C ASP A 59 31.90 2.02 -6.36
N GLU A 60 30.66 1.56 -6.12
CA GLU A 60 29.88 0.81 -7.12
C GLU A 60 28.54 1.45 -7.48
N PHE A 61 28.00 2.40 -6.68
CA PHE A 61 26.64 2.92 -6.88
C PHE A 61 26.55 4.44 -7.06
N VAL A 62 27.48 5.22 -6.49
CA VAL A 62 27.43 6.69 -6.59
C VAL A 62 27.49 7.18 -8.03
N GLY A 63 28.25 6.53 -8.90
CA GLY A 63 28.36 6.90 -10.31
C GLY A 63 27.09 6.67 -11.13
N ASP A 64 26.21 5.80 -10.67
CA ASP A 64 24.97 5.45 -11.35
C ASP A 64 23.80 6.38 -10.97
N LEU A 65 23.91 7.08 -9.83
CA LEU A 65 22.90 8.04 -9.35
C LEU A 65 22.96 9.36 -10.12
N ASP A 66 21.80 9.89 -10.50
CA ASP A 66 21.72 11.27 -10.95
C ASP A 66 21.72 12.22 -9.73
N LEU A 67 22.88 12.82 -9.50
CA LEU A 67 23.11 13.78 -8.41
C LEU A 67 22.73 15.22 -8.79
N SER A 68 22.13 15.44 -9.97
CA SER A 68 21.74 16.79 -10.45
C SER A 68 20.43 17.30 -9.84
N GLY A 69 19.72 16.47 -9.08
CA GLY A 69 18.57 16.87 -8.28
C GLY A 69 18.96 17.81 -7.14
N ASP A 70 18.04 18.72 -6.79
CA ASP A 70 18.17 19.71 -5.73
C ASP A 70 18.70 19.06 -4.43
N GLU A 71 19.58 19.73 -3.67
CA GLU A 71 20.27 19.19 -2.48
C GLU A 71 19.32 18.70 -1.34
N THR A 72 18.02 18.84 -1.55
CA THR A 72 16.91 18.55 -0.63
C THR A 72 15.97 17.45 -1.12
N VAL A 73 16.18 16.88 -2.31
CA VAL A 73 15.25 15.93 -2.97
C VAL A 73 15.90 14.56 -3.17
N ASP A 74 15.11 13.49 -3.01
CA ASP A 74 15.46 12.08 -3.26
C ASP A 74 16.35 11.90 -4.50
N ALA A 75 17.42 11.10 -4.39
CA ALA A 75 18.17 10.70 -5.56
C ALA A 75 17.25 9.95 -6.52
N THR A 76 17.30 10.28 -7.80
CA THR A 76 16.55 9.55 -8.84
C THR A 76 17.52 8.70 -9.66
N ILE A 77 17.04 7.54 -10.09
CA ILE A 77 17.71 6.74 -11.12
C ILE A 77 16.85 6.82 -12.37
N GLY A 78 17.48 7.05 -13.52
CA GLY A 78 16.80 6.94 -14.81
C GLY A 78 16.29 5.52 -15.03
N VAL A 79 15.05 5.37 -15.50
CA VAL A 79 14.33 4.08 -15.63
C VAL A 79 15.19 2.98 -16.28
N ASP A 80 15.83 3.28 -17.41
CA ASP A 80 16.69 2.32 -18.14
C ASP A 80 17.87 1.79 -17.28
N ARG A 81 18.48 2.66 -16.47
CA ARG A 81 19.57 2.25 -15.55
C ARG A 81 19.06 1.46 -14.35
N ALA A 82 17.84 1.74 -13.87
CA ALA A 82 17.24 0.99 -12.78
C ALA A 82 16.95 -0.46 -13.21
N GLU A 83 16.44 -0.64 -14.42
CA GLU A 83 16.18 -1.96 -15.01
C GLU A 83 17.48 -2.75 -15.21
N GLU A 84 18.52 -2.16 -15.81
CA GLU A 84 19.83 -2.83 -15.99
C GLU A 84 20.48 -3.21 -14.64
N LEU A 85 20.42 -2.32 -13.65
CA LEU A 85 20.95 -2.59 -12.31
C LEU A 85 20.18 -3.72 -11.63
N TYR A 86 18.86 -3.74 -11.75
CA TYR A 86 18.00 -4.76 -11.15
C TYR A 86 18.15 -6.11 -11.85
N GLU A 87 18.11 -6.16 -13.19
CA GLU A 87 18.31 -7.39 -13.97
C GLU A 87 19.68 -8.02 -13.69
N ARG A 88 20.76 -7.22 -13.69
CA ARG A 88 22.10 -7.71 -13.35
C ARG A 88 22.12 -8.40 -12.00
N ILE A 89 21.39 -7.87 -11.02
CA ILE A 89 21.37 -8.39 -9.65
C ILE A 89 20.41 -9.58 -9.51
N PHE A 90 19.25 -9.55 -10.17
CA PHE A 90 18.28 -10.64 -10.10
C PHE A 90 18.78 -11.90 -10.85
N VAL A 91 19.30 -11.71 -12.07
CA VAL A 91 19.77 -12.78 -12.96
C VAL A 91 21.06 -13.43 -12.44
N GLU A 92 22.00 -12.66 -11.88
CA GLU A 92 23.26 -13.24 -11.40
C GLU A 92 23.07 -14.10 -10.14
N TYR A 93 22.00 -13.89 -9.36
CA TYR A 93 21.99 -14.34 -7.97
C TYR A 93 20.82 -15.23 -7.54
N GLY A 94 19.72 -15.29 -8.31
CA GLY A 94 18.64 -16.28 -8.14
C GLY A 94 18.06 -16.36 -6.72
N ASP A 95 18.10 -15.25 -5.98
CA ASP A 95 17.86 -15.21 -4.55
C ASP A 95 16.55 -14.48 -4.25
N ASP A 96 15.49 -15.26 -3.95
CA ASP A 96 14.16 -14.76 -3.60
C ASP A 96 14.18 -13.74 -2.44
N SER A 97 15.24 -13.74 -1.62
CA SER A 97 15.39 -12.79 -0.52
C SER A 97 15.60 -11.35 -0.98
N VAL A 98 16.16 -11.13 -2.18
CA VAL A 98 16.35 -9.77 -2.75
C VAL A 98 15.01 -9.11 -3.03
N ALA A 99 14.00 -9.89 -3.46
CA ALA A 99 12.65 -9.39 -3.69
C ALA A 99 11.94 -8.91 -2.40
N GLN A 100 12.50 -9.19 -1.22
CA GLN A 100 12.00 -8.66 0.06
C GLN A 100 12.52 -7.26 0.37
N LEU A 101 13.55 -6.79 -0.32
CA LEU A 101 14.27 -5.56 0.02
C LEU A 101 13.68 -4.31 -0.65
N GLY A 102 12.81 -4.49 -1.65
CA GLY A 102 12.05 -3.41 -2.29
C GLY A 102 10.58 -3.46 -1.89
N GLY A 103 10.05 -2.33 -1.43
CA GLY A 103 8.64 -2.17 -1.03
C GLY A 103 7.85 -1.26 -1.97
N VAL A 104 6.56 -1.54 -2.14
CA VAL A 104 5.65 -0.72 -2.95
C VAL A 104 4.37 -0.40 -2.18
N HIS A 105 4.00 0.88 -2.20
CA HIS A 105 2.67 1.34 -1.81
C HIS A 105 1.73 1.23 -3.02
N LEU A 106 0.73 0.37 -2.93
CA LEU A 106 -0.26 0.15 -3.99
C LEU A 106 -1.65 0.55 -3.50
N ALA A 107 -2.33 1.41 -4.26
CA ALA A 107 -3.72 1.77 -4.01
C ALA A 107 -4.64 0.85 -4.80
N CYS A 108 -5.54 0.15 -4.09
CA CYS A 108 -6.57 -0.69 -4.68
C CYS A 108 -7.93 -0.05 -4.45
N GLU A 109 -8.48 0.64 -5.45
CA GLU A 109 -9.78 1.31 -5.35
C GLU A 109 -10.92 0.50 -5.95
N GLN A 110 -12.13 0.73 -5.46
CA GLN A 110 -13.35 0.10 -5.99
C GLN A 110 -13.28 -1.44 -5.95
N ALA A 111 -12.69 -1.99 -4.89
CA ALA A 111 -12.66 -3.41 -4.61
C ALA A 111 -13.92 -3.83 -3.83
N SER A 112 -14.61 -4.90 -4.24
CA SER A 112 -15.71 -5.43 -3.42
C SER A 112 -15.22 -5.81 -2.02
N ASN A 113 -16.11 -5.83 -1.04
CA ASN A 113 -15.74 -6.21 0.32
C ASN A 113 -15.24 -7.67 0.38
N VAL A 114 -15.67 -8.53 -0.56
CA VAL A 114 -15.09 -9.87 -0.74
C VAL A 114 -13.64 -9.78 -1.23
N LEU A 115 -13.38 -8.95 -2.24
CA LEU A 115 -12.04 -8.73 -2.77
C LEU A 115 -11.10 -8.13 -1.71
N THR A 116 -11.57 -7.19 -0.87
CA THR A 116 -10.71 -6.61 0.18
C THR A 116 -10.20 -7.69 1.13
N LYS A 117 -11.02 -8.66 1.53
CA LYS A 117 -10.55 -9.80 2.34
C LYS A 117 -9.53 -10.68 1.63
N ILE A 118 -9.60 -10.79 0.30
CA ILE A 118 -8.60 -11.51 -0.50
C ILE A 118 -7.29 -10.72 -0.56
N LEU A 119 -7.36 -9.40 -0.73
CA LEU A 119 -6.19 -8.52 -0.75
C LEU A 119 -5.45 -8.53 0.60
N GLU A 120 -6.20 -8.47 1.70
CA GLU A 120 -5.68 -8.31 3.07
C GLU A 120 -5.19 -9.61 3.73
N TRP A 121 -5.21 -10.74 3.01
CA TRP A 121 -4.91 -12.06 3.61
C TRP A 121 -3.43 -12.31 3.91
N GLY A 122 -2.50 -11.65 3.21
CA GLY A 122 -1.06 -11.86 3.41
C GLY A 122 -0.59 -11.32 4.76
N ARG A 123 0.21 -12.07 5.54
CA ARG A 123 0.61 -11.65 6.91
C ARG A 123 1.87 -10.80 6.99
N LEU A 124 2.64 -10.69 5.90
CA LEU A 124 3.91 -9.95 5.82
C LEU A 124 3.77 -8.68 4.96
N MET A 125 2.61 -8.04 5.03
CA MET A 125 2.31 -6.78 4.36
C MET A 125 1.45 -5.92 5.29
N SER A 126 1.37 -4.63 4.98
CA SER A 126 0.55 -3.66 5.72
C SER A 126 -0.64 -3.25 4.88
N TYR A 127 -1.80 -3.10 5.51
CA TYR A 127 -3.06 -2.80 4.84
C TYR A 127 -3.80 -1.67 5.53
N LEU A 128 -4.51 -0.87 4.74
CA LEU A 128 -5.40 0.15 5.24
C LEU A 128 -6.67 0.22 4.37
N GLU A 129 -7.74 -0.43 4.82
CA GLU A 129 -9.06 -0.39 4.19
C GLU A 129 -9.87 0.85 4.63
N GLN A 130 -10.67 1.41 3.72
CA GLN A 130 -11.69 2.41 4.06
C GLN A 130 -12.65 1.91 5.14
N SER A 131 -12.72 2.65 6.26
CA SER A 131 -13.52 2.22 7.40
C SER A 131 -15.01 2.49 7.22
N THR A 132 -15.82 1.43 7.20
CA THR A 132 -17.29 1.48 7.30
C THR A 132 -17.79 2.03 8.64
N ARG A 133 -16.91 2.17 9.64
CA ARG A 133 -17.24 2.74 10.96
C ARG A 133 -17.24 4.26 10.97
N TYR A 134 -16.54 4.89 10.02
CA TYR A 134 -16.34 6.34 9.99
C TYR A 134 -16.86 6.99 8.71
N ILE A 135 -16.95 6.23 7.62
CA ILE A 135 -17.38 6.71 6.30
C ILE A 135 -18.74 6.07 5.98
N SER A 136 -19.71 6.88 5.54
CA SER A 136 -20.99 6.37 5.07
C SER A 136 -20.88 5.84 3.63
N TYR A 137 -21.58 4.75 3.35
CA TYR A 137 -21.49 4.03 2.07
C TYR A 137 -22.59 4.39 1.07
N ASP A 138 -23.43 5.37 1.39
CA ASP A 138 -24.59 5.83 0.63
C ASP A 138 -24.26 6.89 -0.44
N ALA A 139 -23.01 7.36 -0.52
CA ALA A 139 -22.56 8.23 -1.61
C ALA A 139 -22.59 7.51 -2.96
N ARG A 140 -23.09 8.20 -4.00
CA ARG A 140 -23.19 7.64 -5.36
C ARG A 140 -21.93 7.93 -6.16
N LEU A 141 -21.29 6.89 -6.68
CA LEU A 141 -20.11 6.96 -7.54
C LEU A 141 -20.55 6.85 -9.00
N GLY A 142 -20.28 7.88 -9.80
CA GLY A 142 -20.79 7.94 -11.19
C GLY A 142 -22.31 7.84 -11.28
N GLY A 143 -23.04 8.42 -10.31
CA GLY A 143 -24.51 8.40 -10.26
C GLY A 143 -25.15 7.13 -9.70
N ARG A 144 -24.35 6.13 -9.28
CA ARG A 144 -24.85 4.83 -8.82
C ARG A 144 -24.33 4.47 -7.42
N TYR A 145 -25.06 3.63 -6.69
CA TYR A 145 -24.54 3.07 -5.44
C TYR A 145 -23.28 2.23 -5.69
N ARG A 146 -22.40 2.26 -4.69
CA ARG A 146 -21.06 1.68 -4.75
C ARG A 146 -21.05 0.19 -4.39
N TYR A 147 -21.59 -0.63 -5.28
CA TYR A 147 -21.42 -2.08 -5.25
C TYR A 147 -20.83 -2.61 -6.56
N TYR A 148 -20.11 -3.72 -6.43
CA TYR A 148 -19.50 -4.45 -7.53
C TYR A 148 -20.57 -5.01 -8.46
N ARG A 149 -20.34 -4.87 -9.76
CA ARG A 149 -21.28 -5.22 -10.81
C ARG A 149 -20.61 -6.25 -11.72
N ASP A 150 -20.70 -7.50 -11.31
CA ASP A 150 -20.14 -8.62 -12.05
C ASP A 150 -20.74 -8.68 -13.48
N PRO A 151 -19.92 -8.60 -14.55
CA PRO A 151 -20.40 -8.61 -15.92
C PRO A 151 -21.22 -9.84 -16.30
N GLU A 152 -20.90 -11.02 -15.76
CA GLU A 152 -21.62 -12.26 -16.04
C GLU A 152 -23.00 -12.26 -15.37
N ILE A 153 -23.09 -11.72 -14.14
CA ILE A 153 -24.39 -11.54 -13.46
C ILE A 153 -25.25 -10.54 -14.23
N LEU A 154 -24.66 -9.40 -14.62
CA LEU A 154 -25.39 -8.32 -15.29
C LEU A 154 -25.90 -8.69 -16.68
N SER A 155 -25.14 -9.46 -17.44
CA SER A 155 -25.55 -9.96 -18.76
C SER A 155 -26.47 -11.17 -18.68
N GLY A 156 -26.52 -11.84 -17.52
CA GLY A 156 -27.35 -13.00 -17.27
C GLY A 156 -28.81 -12.68 -16.90
N PRO A 157 -29.62 -13.72 -16.65
CA PRO A 157 -31.04 -13.59 -16.34
C PRO A 157 -31.34 -12.90 -15.00
N PHE A 158 -30.33 -12.73 -14.14
CA PHE A 158 -30.48 -12.13 -12.81
C PHE A 158 -30.03 -10.66 -12.75
N GLY A 159 -29.50 -10.09 -13.83
CA GLY A 159 -28.89 -8.74 -13.82
C GLY A 159 -29.82 -7.65 -13.30
N THR A 160 -31.04 -7.57 -13.84
CA THR A 160 -32.04 -6.57 -13.39
C THR A 160 -32.42 -6.75 -11.93
N ARG A 161 -32.61 -8.00 -11.49
CA ARG A 161 -32.94 -8.31 -10.09
C ARG A 161 -31.78 -7.94 -9.16
N TYR A 162 -30.55 -8.29 -9.52
CA TYR A 162 -29.34 -7.97 -8.76
C TYR A 162 -29.24 -6.47 -8.51
N VAL A 163 -29.38 -5.66 -9.56
CA VAL A 163 -29.34 -4.19 -9.45
C VAL A 163 -30.48 -3.67 -8.55
N GLY A 164 -31.72 -4.12 -8.78
CA GLY A 164 -32.87 -3.65 -8.01
C GLY A 164 -32.80 -4.03 -6.52
N ASP A 165 -32.34 -5.24 -6.20
CA ASP A 165 -32.19 -5.70 -4.82
C ASP A 165 -31.03 -4.97 -4.12
N MET A 166 -29.89 -4.78 -4.81
CA MET A 166 -28.75 -4.00 -4.27
C MET A 166 -29.13 -2.53 -4.04
N ASP A 167 -29.77 -1.87 -5.01
CA ASP A 167 -30.19 -0.47 -4.84
C ASP A 167 -31.13 -0.32 -3.65
N ARG A 168 -32.09 -1.24 -3.47
CA ARG A 168 -32.99 -1.25 -2.30
C ARG A 168 -32.24 -1.44 -0.98
N MET A 169 -31.22 -2.31 -0.94
CA MET A 169 -30.37 -2.48 0.25
C MET A 169 -29.63 -1.18 0.60
N PHE A 170 -29.11 -0.46 -0.40
CA PHE A 170 -28.43 0.82 -0.17
C PHE A 170 -29.38 1.94 0.22
N ASP A 171 -30.59 2.00 -0.35
CA ASP A 171 -31.63 2.93 0.07
C ASP A 171 -31.98 2.70 1.55
N THR A 172 -32.20 1.44 1.93
CA THR A 172 -32.48 1.05 3.32
C THR A 172 -31.31 1.40 4.25
N TYR A 173 -30.08 1.13 3.83
CA TYR A 173 -28.89 1.53 4.58
C TYR A 173 -28.83 3.05 4.79
N SER A 174 -29.07 3.86 3.76
CA SER A 174 -29.03 5.33 3.85
C SER A 174 -30.08 5.86 4.82
N GLU A 175 -31.30 5.31 4.79
CA GLU A 175 -32.35 5.66 5.75
C GLU A 175 -31.95 5.30 7.19
N LEU A 176 -31.43 4.09 7.41
CA LEU A 176 -30.99 3.62 8.72
C LEU A 176 -29.84 4.45 9.29
N VAL A 177 -28.89 4.90 8.46
CA VAL A 177 -27.80 5.80 8.89
C VAL A 177 -28.38 7.06 9.53
N GLY A 178 -29.41 7.66 8.93
CA GLY A 178 -30.10 8.83 9.48
C GLY A 178 -30.78 8.51 10.80
N LEU A 179 -31.71 7.56 10.79
CA LEU A 179 -32.53 7.19 11.96
C LEU A 179 -31.68 6.79 13.17
N VAL A 180 -30.64 5.98 12.96
CA VAL A 180 -29.77 5.51 14.05
C VAL A 180 -28.85 6.64 14.53
N THR A 181 -28.41 7.55 13.66
CA THR A 181 -27.65 8.74 14.10
C THR A 181 -28.47 9.60 15.04
N ASP A 182 -29.74 9.86 14.71
CA ASP A 182 -30.63 10.66 15.54
C ASP A 182 -30.93 9.95 16.87
N HIS A 183 -31.18 8.63 16.83
CA HIS A 183 -31.36 7.83 18.04
C HIS A 183 -30.12 7.86 18.95
N VAL A 184 -28.92 7.69 18.40
CA VAL A 184 -27.67 7.74 19.16
C VAL A 184 -27.49 9.12 19.80
N ARG A 185 -27.78 10.20 19.08
CA ARG A 185 -27.69 11.56 19.62
C ARG A 185 -28.74 11.89 20.68
N ALA A 186 -29.89 11.23 20.63
CA ALA A 186 -30.93 11.37 21.65
C ALA A 186 -30.61 10.59 22.93
N THR A 187 -29.81 9.53 22.84
CA THR A 187 -29.56 8.58 23.95
C THR A 187 -28.16 8.67 24.56
N VAL A 188 -27.19 9.23 23.84
CA VAL A 188 -25.82 9.45 24.34
C VAL A 188 -25.67 10.92 24.71
N PRO A 189 -25.59 11.28 26.00
CA PRO A 189 -25.38 12.67 26.39
C PRO A 189 -23.99 13.15 25.95
N ARG A 190 -23.89 14.41 25.54
CA ARG A 190 -22.61 15.09 25.29
C ARG A 190 -21.95 15.41 26.63
N ALA A 191 -20.66 15.06 26.81
CA ALA A 191 -19.93 15.47 28.00
C ALA A 191 -19.62 16.98 27.95
N ASP A 192 -19.49 17.63 29.11
CA ASP A 192 -19.20 19.07 29.18
C ASP A 192 -17.83 19.44 28.55
N THR A 193 -16.91 18.48 28.50
CA THR A 193 -15.59 18.62 27.87
C THR A 193 -15.61 18.42 26.35
N ASP A 194 -16.69 17.88 25.78
CA ASP A 194 -16.77 17.59 24.36
C ASP A 194 -17.15 18.85 23.57
N THR A 195 -16.39 19.13 22.52
CA THR A 195 -16.85 20.08 21.50
C THR A 195 -18.02 19.49 20.72
N ASP A 196 -18.90 20.34 20.19
CA ASP A 196 -20.01 19.91 19.31
C ASP A 196 -19.50 19.10 18.11
N PHE A 197 -18.35 19.46 17.55
CA PHE A 197 -17.72 18.73 16.45
C PHE A 197 -17.35 17.29 16.85
N VAL A 198 -16.63 17.11 17.96
CA VAL A 198 -16.20 15.79 18.45
C VAL A 198 -17.41 14.92 18.77
N TYR A 199 -18.42 15.49 19.44
CA TYR A 199 -19.67 14.81 19.74
C TYR A 199 -20.40 14.32 18.47
N ARG A 200 -20.54 15.20 17.47
CA ARG A 200 -21.21 14.85 16.20
C ARG A 200 -20.46 13.78 15.42
N GLN A 201 -19.12 13.83 15.40
CA GLN A 201 -18.28 12.81 14.77
C GLN A 201 -18.40 11.46 15.49
N ALA A 202 -18.26 11.43 16.82
CA ALA A 202 -18.32 10.21 17.61
C ALA A 202 -19.70 9.54 17.53
N THR A 203 -20.78 10.32 17.63
CA THR A 203 -22.16 9.80 17.51
C THR A 203 -22.47 9.28 16.11
N ARG A 204 -22.00 9.98 15.05
CA ARG A 204 -22.11 9.49 13.67
C ARG A 204 -21.34 8.18 13.48
N ALA A 205 -20.11 8.09 14.00
CA ALA A 205 -19.30 6.87 13.90
C ALA A 205 -19.97 5.68 14.61
N LYS A 206 -20.57 5.91 15.80
CA LYS A 206 -21.32 4.88 16.53
C LYS A 206 -22.56 4.40 15.75
N ALA A 207 -23.26 5.31 15.10
CA ALA A 207 -24.39 4.95 14.24
C ALA A 207 -23.95 4.14 13.01
N LEU A 208 -22.89 4.58 12.33
CA LEU A 208 -22.32 3.86 11.18
C LEU A 208 -21.87 2.44 11.57
N ASP A 209 -21.18 2.29 12.70
CA ASP A 209 -20.74 0.99 13.23
C ASP A 209 -21.91 0.06 13.56
N ALA A 210 -23.06 0.61 13.98
CA ALA A 210 -24.27 -0.16 14.27
C ALA A 210 -25.01 -0.61 12.99
N VAL A 211 -25.05 0.23 11.95
CA VAL A 211 -25.83 -0.07 10.73
C VAL A 211 -25.03 -0.76 9.62
N ARG A 212 -23.70 -0.78 9.68
CA ARG A 212 -22.84 -1.36 8.63
C ARG A 212 -23.13 -2.82 8.30
N GLY A 213 -23.76 -3.58 9.20
CA GLY A 213 -24.15 -4.97 8.95
C GLY A 213 -25.20 -5.14 7.83
N VAL A 214 -25.88 -4.06 7.43
CA VAL A 214 -26.84 -4.04 6.31
C VAL A 214 -26.13 -3.95 4.95
N LEU A 215 -24.88 -3.47 4.92
CA LEU A 215 -24.14 -3.31 3.68
C LEU A 215 -23.90 -4.68 3.01
N PRO A 216 -24.21 -4.84 1.72
CA PRO A 216 -23.95 -6.09 1.01
C PRO A 216 -22.45 -6.36 0.89
N ALA A 217 -22.08 -7.64 0.79
CA ALA A 217 -20.68 -8.04 0.52
C ALA A 217 -20.12 -7.49 -0.81
N ALA A 218 -21.01 -7.10 -1.73
CA ALA A 218 -20.64 -6.45 -2.98
C ALA A 218 -20.22 -4.97 -2.80
N CYS A 219 -20.39 -4.36 -1.63
CA CYS A 219 -19.98 -2.97 -1.37
C CYS A 219 -18.54 -2.73 -1.77
N LEU A 220 -18.30 -1.61 -2.47
CA LEU A 220 -16.98 -1.21 -2.90
C LEU A 220 -16.27 -0.39 -1.83
N SER A 221 -15.02 -0.76 -1.59
CA SER A 221 -14.09 -0.15 -0.66
C SER A 221 -12.77 0.14 -1.37
N ASN A 222 -11.90 0.89 -0.72
CA ASN A 222 -10.53 1.11 -1.18
C ASN A 222 -9.57 0.57 -0.12
N VAL A 223 -8.49 -0.06 -0.57
CA VAL A 223 -7.44 -0.65 0.28
C VAL A 223 -6.10 -0.09 -0.16
N GLY A 224 -5.38 0.56 0.76
CA GLY A 224 -3.96 0.81 0.60
C GLY A 224 -3.17 -0.42 1.04
N ILE A 225 -2.17 -0.82 0.25
CA ILE A 225 -1.29 -1.95 0.53
C ILE A 225 0.14 -1.44 0.54
N TYR A 226 0.93 -1.82 1.54
CA TYR A 226 2.38 -1.74 1.49
C TYR A 226 2.96 -3.14 1.66
N GLY A 227 3.76 -3.57 0.70
CA GLY A 227 4.34 -4.91 0.68
C GLY A 227 5.63 -4.96 -0.11
N THR A 228 6.37 -6.05 0.07
CA THR A 228 7.59 -6.32 -0.70
C THR A 228 7.26 -7.00 -2.02
N GLY A 229 8.22 -7.04 -2.96
CA GLY A 229 8.07 -7.80 -4.21
C GLY A 229 7.64 -9.25 -3.97
N GLN A 230 8.28 -9.93 -3.02
CA GLN A 230 7.90 -11.29 -2.61
C GLN A 230 6.45 -11.36 -2.05
N GLY A 231 6.05 -10.37 -1.26
CA GLY A 231 4.69 -10.29 -0.72
C GLY A 231 3.63 -10.15 -1.82
N TYR A 232 3.90 -9.30 -2.81
CA TYR A 232 3.04 -9.12 -3.97
C TYR A 232 3.02 -10.35 -4.88
N GLU A 233 4.16 -11.00 -5.12
CA GLU A 233 4.21 -12.23 -5.91
C GLU A 233 3.29 -13.31 -5.32
N ALA A 234 3.42 -13.59 -4.02
CA ALA A 234 2.57 -14.56 -3.34
C ALA A 234 1.08 -14.19 -3.38
N LEU A 235 0.77 -12.88 -3.26
CA LEU A 235 -0.59 -12.37 -3.39
C LEU A 235 -1.15 -12.59 -4.80
N LEU A 236 -0.40 -12.22 -5.84
CA LEU A 236 -0.80 -12.35 -7.23
C LEU A 236 -1.01 -13.81 -7.64
N LEU A 237 -0.10 -14.72 -7.23
CA LEU A 237 -0.26 -16.15 -7.47
C LEU A 237 -1.56 -16.69 -6.87
N ARG A 238 -1.88 -16.31 -5.62
CA ARG A 238 -3.14 -16.71 -4.97
C ARG A 238 -4.36 -16.12 -5.69
N MET A 239 -4.32 -14.84 -6.05
CA MET A 239 -5.45 -14.17 -6.69
C MET A 239 -5.73 -14.70 -8.09
N ARG A 240 -4.69 -15.01 -8.88
CA ARG A 240 -4.84 -15.62 -10.21
C ARG A 240 -5.42 -17.04 -10.16
N ALA A 241 -5.14 -17.79 -9.09
CA ALA A 241 -5.72 -19.10 -8.85
C ALA A 241 -7.12 -19.04 -8.21
N HIS A 242 -7.64 -17.85 -7.90
CA HIS A 242 -8.91 -17.70 -7.18
C HIS A 242 -10.12 -17.96 -8.10
N PRO A 243 -11.21 -18.61 -7.62
CA PRO A 243 -12.38 -18.88 -8.44
C PRO A 243 -13.13 -17.62 -8.89
N LEU A 244 -13.11 -16.56 -8.07
CA LEU A 244 -13.83 -15.32 -8.38
C LEU A 244 -13.19 -14.57 -9.57
N PRO A 245 -13.96 -14.18 -10.59
CA PRO A 245 -13.47 -13.39 -11.72
C PRO A 245 -12.86 -12.05 -11.29
N GLU A 246 -13.49 -11.35 -10.33
CA GLU A 246 -13.00 -10.08 -9.81
C GLU A 246 -11.56 -10.20 -9.32
N ALA A 247 -11.24 -11.22 -8.51
CA ALA A 247 -9.90 -11.43 -7.97
C ALA A 247 -8.85 -11.64 -9.08
N ARG A 248 -9.18 -12.41 -10.11
CA ARG A 248 -8.27 -12.68 -11.23
C ARG A 248 -8.02 -11.43 -12.07
N ALA A 249 -9.08 -10.72 -12.44
CA ALA A 249 -8.99 -9.47 -13.19
C ALA A 249 -8.21 -8.38 -12.41
N TYR A 250 -8.44 -8.30 -11.09
CA TYR A 250 -7.74 -7.35 -10.25
C TYR A 250 -6.24 -7.66 -10.13
N ALA A 251 -5.87 -8.95 -10.04
CA ALA A 251 -4.48 -9.37 -10.03
C ALA A 251 -3.72 -8.96 -11.31
N ASP A 252 -4.38 -9.06 -12.46
CA ASP A 252 -3.77 -8.66 -13.74
C ASP A 252 -3.51 -7.15 -13.80
N MET A 253 -4.45 -6.33 -13.31
CA MET A 253 -4.24 -4.88 -13.19
C MET A 253 -3.12 -4.55 -12.20
N MET A 254 -3.08 -5.22 -11.05
CA MET A 254 -2.01 -5.03 -10.06
C MET A 254 -0.63 -5.35 -10.64
N LEU A 255 -0.49 -6.46 -11.38
CA LEU A 255 0.78 -6.84 -11.98
C LEU A 255 1.29 -5.78 -12.98
N VAL A 256 0.40 -5.19 -13.77
CA VAL A 256 0.75 -4.12 -14.72
C VAL A 256 1.35 -2.91 -13.99
N GLU A 257 0.75 -2.48 -12.89
CA GLU A 257 1.25 -1.33 -12.13
C GLU A 257 2.50 -1.66 -11.32
N LEU A 258 2.58 -2.85 -10.72
CA LEU A 258 3.75 -3.28 -9.95
C LEU A 258 5.01 -3.32 -10.82
N ARG A 259 4.93 -3.82 -12.05
CA ARG A 259 6.06 -3.85 -13.00
C ARG A 259 6.62 -2.49 -13.36
N LYS A 260 5.86 -1.40 -13.19
CA LYS A 260 6.37 -0.04 -13.43
C LYS A 260 7.26 0.48 -12.30
N VAL A 261 7.19 -0.17 -11.13
CA VAL A 261 7.86 0.28 -9.89
C VAL A 261 8.91 -0.73 -9.43
N ILE A 262 8.61 -2.02 -9.58
CA ILE A 262 9.48 -3.17 -9.30
C ILE A 262 9.49 -4.09 -10.54
N PRO A 263 10.26 -3.74 -11.59
CA PRO A 263 10.28 -4.47 -12.86
C PRO A 263 10.76 -5.93 -12.71
#